data_AF-A0A4Q5QUN3-F1
#
_entry.id   AF-A0A4Q5QUN3-F1
#
_cell.length_a   1.000
_cell.length_b   1.000
_cell.length_c   1.000
_cell.angle_alpha   90.00
_cell.angle_beta   90.00
_cell.angle_gamma   90.00
#
_symmetry.space_group_name_H-M   'P 1'
#
loop_
_entity.id
_entity.type
_entity.pdbx_description
1 polymer ?
#
loop_
_entity_poly.entity_id
_entity_poly.type
_entity_poly.pdbx_seq_one_letter_code
_entity_poly.pdbx_strand_id
1 'polypeptide(L)'
;MFFLRFFCGLLLSGLVLAARPAQAYSVLSHQANIDSCWVPYMKPALERRFPGATPDEFREAKAYAYGGSIMQDMGYYPFGSALFTDLAHYVRSGDFVENLLRDAKDRNEYAFALGALAHYVADIYGHEVGINKSVPLLFPNLRKKYGPIVTYEQDPVAHGRTEFAFDVVQLAAGRYRTAAYHDFIGFKVSEKLLEQAFAETYGLEMKQLMFSTDLAFGSYRFAVRNLIPLASRAAWRANRHELRKVNRRIRRRDYIYKESKDEFE
;
A
#
# COMPACT_ATOMS: atom_id res chain seq x y z
N MET A 1 40.64 18.48 -19.93
CA MET A 1 39.25 18.10 -20.28
C MET A 1 38.92 16.62 -20.03
N PHE A 2 39.81 15.67 -20.37
CA PHE A 2 39.55 14.22 -20.20
C PHE A 2 39.35 13.80 -18.73
N PHE A 3 40.20 14.29 -17.83
CA PHE A 3 40.11 14.02 -16.39
C PHE A 3 38.81 14.53 -15.74
N LEU A 4 38.31 15.69 -16.16
CA LEU A 4 37.06 16.26 -15.63
C LEU A 4 35.85 15.42 -16.07
N ARG A 5 35.84 14.95 -17.33
CA ARG A 5 34.79 14.06 -17.85
C ARG A 5 34.82 12.68 -17.17
N PHE A 6 36.00 12.16 -16.85
CA PHE A 6 36.18 10.90 -16.13
C PHE A 6 35.68 10.99 -14.68
N PHE A 7 36.01 12.08 -13.98
CA PHE A 7 35.52 12.33 -12.62
C PHE A 7 34.01 12.55 -12.58
N CYS A 8 33.45 13.35 -13.50
CA CYS A 8 31.99 13.49 -13.61
C CYS A 8 31.31 12.15 -13.90
N GLY A 9 31.90 11.30 -14.74
CA GLY A 9 31.40 9.95 -15.02
C GLY A 9 31.39 9.05 -13.78
N LEU A 10 32.46 9.06 -12.98
CA LEU A 10 32.54 8.31 -11.72
C LEU A 10 31.54 8.82 -10.67
N LEU A 11 31.34 10.14 -10.58
CA LEU A 11 30.41 10.76 -9.64
C LEU A 11 28.95 10.44 -10.00
N LEU A 12 28.60 10.51 -11.30
CA LEU A 12 27.30 10.05 -11.81
C LEU A 12 27.08 8.55 -11.56
N SER A 13 28.11 7.72 -11.76
CA SER A 13 28.04 6.28 -11.50
C SER A 13 27.81 5.99 -10.00
N GLY A 14 28.49 6.75 -9.13
CA GLY A 14 28.30 6.66 -7.67
C GLY A 14 26.90 7.09 -7.22
N LEU A 15 26.34 8.14 -7.84
CA LEU A 15 24.97 8.60 -7.56
C LEU A 15 23.91 7.60 -8.05
N VAL A 16 24.13 6.92 -9.18
CA VAL A 16 23.24 5.87 -9.69
C VAL A 16 23.28 4.61 -8.82
N LEU A 17 24.45 4.27 -8.26
CA LEU A 17 24.61 3.12 -7.34
C LEU A 17 24.09 3.43 -5.92
N ALA A 18 23.96 4.71 -5.55
CA ALA A 18 23.35 5.16 -4.29
C ALA A 18 21.82 5.34 -4.40
N ALA A 19 21.24 5.21 -5.60
CA ALA A 19 19.79 5.27 -5.78
C ALA A 19 19.15 4.08 -5.06
N ARG A 20 18.36 4.37 -4.03
CA ARG A 20 17.48 3.37 -3.42
C ARG A 20 16.48 2.91 -4.49
N PRO A 21 16.08 1.63 -4.52
CA PRO A 21 15.04 1.18 -5.43
C PRO A 21 13.82 2.10 -5.24
N ALA A 22 13.30 2.64 -6.34
CA ALA A 22 12.05 3.38 -6.30
C ALA A 22 10.98 2.43 -5.76
N GLN A 23 10.36 2.82 -4.64
CA GLN A 23 9.22 2.09 -4.11
C GLN A 23 8.04 2.44 -5.01
N ALA A 24 7.65 1.46 -5.80
CA ALA A 24 6.37 1.46 -6.45
C ALA A 24 5.29 1.17 -5.42
N TYR A 25 4.14 1.82 -5.60
CA TYR A 25 3.02 1.74 -4.67
C TYR A 25 2.00 0.73 -5.15
N SER A 26 1.42 0.04 -4.20
CA SER A 26 0.57 -1.12 -4.36
C SER A 26 0.06 -1.47 -2.97
N VAL A 27 -0.96 -2.31 -2.89
CA VAL A 27 -1.64 -2.61 -1.62
C VAL A 27 -0.66 -2.97 -0.49
N LEU A 28 0.30 -3.87 -0.69
CA LEU A 28 1.27 -4.21 0.37
C LEU A 28 2.32 -3.12 0.61
N SER A 29 2.60 -2.28 -0.39
CA SER A 29 3.53 -1.17 -0.27
C SER A 29 2.99 -0.07 0.66
N HIS A 30 1.69 0.24 0.60
CA HIS A 30 1.05 1.16 1.57
C HIS A 30 1.22 0.69 3.01
N GLN A 31 1.24 -0.61 3.22
CA GLN A 31 1.43 -1.18 4.54
C GLN A 31 2.86 -1.20 5.01
N ALA A 32 3.79 -1.43 4.08
CA ALA A 32 5.21 -1.32 4.37
C ALA A 32 5.55 0.08 4.86
N ASN A 33 4.81 1.11 4.42
CA ASN A 33 4.88 2.43 5.01
C ASN A 33 4.38 2.47 6.45
N ILE A 34 3.23 1.86 6.76
CA ILE A 34 2.75 1.74 8.14
C ILE A 34 3.82 1.10 9.01
N ASP A 35 4.43 -0.01 8.58
CA ASP A 35 5.53 -0.65 9.30
C ASP A 35 6.73 0.25 9.54
N SER A 36 7.14 0.96 8.48
CA SER A 36 8.30 1.86 8.53
C SER A 36 8.04 3.08 9.40
N CYS A 37 6.79 3.55 9.45
CA CYS A 37 6.38 4.73 10.20
C CYS A 37 5.87 4.41 11.61
N TRP A 38 5.59 3.14 11.92
CA TRP A 38 4.91 2.75 13.15
C TRP A 38 5.65 3.20 14.41
N VAL A 39 6.88 2.71 14.60
CA VAL A 39 7.69 3.02 15.78
C VAL A 39 8.14 4.49 15.81
N PRO A 40 8.69 5.08 14.72
CA PRO A 40 9.21 6.44 14.80
C PRO A 40 8.15 7.54 14.84
N TYR A 41 6.94 7.31 14.28
CA TYR A 41 5.96 8.38 14.07
C TYR A 41 4.55 8.04 14.59
N MET A 42 3.95 6.93 14.16
CA MET A 42 2.54 6.67 14.45
C MET A 42 2.30 6.32 15.92
N LYS A 43 3.10 5.40 16.49
CA LYS A 43 2.99 5.01 17.91
C LYS A 43 3.21 6.22 18.84
N PRO A 44 4.24 7.07 18.65
CA PRO A 44 4.36 8.32 19.42
C PRO A 44 3.18 9.28 19.24
N ALA A 45 2.60 9.40 18.05
CA ALA A 45 1.44 10.24 17.81
C ALA A 45 0.19 9.72 18.54
N LEU A 46 -0.04 8.40 18.48
CA LEU A 46 -1.10 7.71 19.21
C LEU A 46 -0.96 7.92 20.71
N GLU A 47 0.23 7.72 21.27
CA GLU A 47 0.48 7.90 22.70
C GLU A 47 0.29 9.35 23.15
N ARG A 48 0.65 10.31 22.30
CA ARG A 48 0.45 11.74 22.61
C ARG A 48 -1.02 12.13 22.69
N ARG A 49 -1.88 11.61 21.81
CA ARG A 49 -3.31 11.95 21.76
C ARG A 49 -4.16 11.07 22.67
N PHE A 50 -3.81 9.79 22.78
CA PHE A 50 -4.54 8.76 23.53
C PHE A 50 -3.55 7.90 24.38
N PRO A 51 -3.03 8.44 25.49
CA PRO A 51 -1.95 7.83 26.26
C PRO A 51 -2.34 6.53 26.97
N GLY A 52 -1.34 5.77 27.43
CA GLY A 52 -1.51 4.65 28.36
C GLY A 52 -1.86 3.31 27.70
N ALA A 53 -1.57 3.13 26.41
CA ALA A 53 -1.91 1.88 25.73
C ALA A 53 -0.99 0.73 26.14
N THR A 54 -1.60 -0.44 26.35
CA THR A 54 -0.90 -1.72 26.47
C THR A 54 -0.30 -2.16 25.12
N PRO A 55 0.65 -3.11 25.11
CA PRO A 55 1.17 -3.69 23.88
C PRO A 55 0.10 -4.28 22.96
N ASP A 56 -0.95 -4.88 23.54
CA ASP A 56 -2.03 -5.52 22.78
C ASP A 56 -2.96 -4.47 22.14
N GLU A 57 -3.29 -3.39 22.85
CA GLU A 57 -4.01 -2.25 22.27
C GLU A 57 -3.22 -1.57 21.16
N PHE A 58 -1.88 -1.51 21.26
CA PHE A 58 -1.06 -1.03 20.15
C PHE A 58 -1.07 -1.97 18.95
N ARG A 59 -1.11 -3.29 19.17
CA ARG A 59 -1.26 -4.26 18.07
C ARG A 59 -2.60 -4.07 17.38
N GLU A 60 -3.67 -3.88 18.15
CA GLU A 60 -5.00 -3.61 17.62
C GLU A 60 -5.05 -2.29 16.83
N ALA A 61 -4.54 -1.20 17.40
CA ALA A 61 -4.47 0.10 16.71
C ALA A 61 -3.69 -0.01 15.40
N LYS A 62 -2.64 -0.83 15.34
CA LYS A 62 -1.88 -1.06 14.11
C LYS A 62 -2.71 -1.74 13.02
N ALA A 63 -3.61 -2.66 13.38
CA ALA A 63 -4.53 -3.28 12.43
C ALA A 63 -5.50 -2.26 11.81
N TYR A 64 -5.91 -1.24 12.57
CA TYR A 64 -6.68 -0.11 12.05
C TYR A 64 -5.84 0.79 11.13
N ALA A 65 -4.57 1.07 11.49
CA ALA A 65 -3.67 1.81 10.60
C ALA A 65 -3.45 1.08 9.26
N TYR A 66 -3.34 -0.25 9.26
CA TYR A 66 -3.31 -1.02 8.02
C TYR A 66 -4.59 -0.85 7.21
N GLY A 67 -5.77 -0.92 7.84
CA GLY A 67 -7.04 -0.74 7.14
C GLY A 67 -7.19 0.65 6.56
N GLY A 68 -6.77 1.70 7.27
CA GLY A 68 -6.75 3.07 6.76
C GLY A 68 -5.83 3.24 5.56
N SER A 69 -4.67 2.57 5.57
CA SER A 69 -3.65 2.68 4.51
C SER A 69 -4.03 2.08 3.16
N ILE A 70 -5.12 1.33 3.11
CA ILE A 70 -5.57 0.61 1.91
C ILE A 70 -7.04 0.92 1.58
N MET A 71 -7.70 1.70 2.43
CA MET A 71 -9.14 1.94 2.36
C MET A 71 -9.52 2.63 1.06
N GLN A 72 -8.68 3.58 0.64
CA GLN A 72 -8.96 4.42 -0.51
C GLN A 72 -9.05 3.55 -1.79
N ASP A 73 -8.20 2.52 -1.93
CA ASP A 73 -8.19 1.59 -3.07
C ASP A 73 -9.32 0.57 -3.13
N MET A 74 -10.08 0.41 -2.04
CA MET A 74 -10.97 -0.75 -1.90
C MET A 74 -12.05 -0.82 -2.99
N GLY A 75 -12.44 0.33 -3.54
CA GLY A 75 -13.56 0.40 -4.47
C GLY A 75 -13.24 -0.14 -5.86
N TYR A 76 -11.97 -0.40 -6.15
CA TYR A 76 -11.53 -1.11 -7.36
C TYR A 76 -11.62 -2.65 -7.25
N TYR A 77 -12.01 -3.17 -6.08
CA TYR A 77 -12.24 -4.61 -5.85
C TYR A 77 -13.73 -4.97 -6.01
N PRO A 78 -14.05 -6.27 -6.19
CA PRO A 78 -15.44 -6.71 -6.36
C PRO A 78 -16.38 -6.15 -5.28
N PHE A 79 -17.61 -5.80 -5.65
CA PHE A 79 -18.61 -5.19 -4.74
C PHE A 79 -18.23 -3.82 -4.15
N GLY A 80 -17.04 -3.30 -4.46
CA GLY A 80 -16.63 -1.93 -4.18
C GLY A 80 -17.26 -0.91 -5.13
N SER A 81 -16.88 0.35 -4.96
CA SER A 81 -17.32 1.47 -5.80
C SER A 81 -16.12 2.24 -6.35
N ALA A 82 -15.95 2.21 -7.67
CA ALA A 82 -14.92 3.02 -8.33
C ALA A 82 -15.11 4.50 -7.99
N LEU A 83 -16.35 4.99 -7.93
CA LEU A 83 -16.65 6.37 -7.55
C LEU A 83 -16.18 6.71 -6.13
N PHE A 84 -16.34 5.80 -5.15
CA PHE A 84 -15.77 6.01 -3.81
C PHE A 84 -14.24 6.22 -3.90
N THR A 85 -13.57 5.35 -4.66
CA THR A 85 -12.11 5.37 -4.81
C THR A 85 -11.67 6.65 -5.51
N ASP A 86 -12.32 7.01 -6.61
CA ASP A 86 -11.99 8.19 -7.39
C ASP A 86 -12.18 9.47 -6.57
N LEU A 87 -13.23 9.56 -5.75
CA LEU A 87 -13.41 10.68 -4.83
C LEU A 87 -12.28 10.73 -3.80
N ALA A 88 -12.02 9.60 -3.13
CA ALA A 88 -10.99 9.51 -2.09
C ALA A 88 -9.56 9.79 -2.59
N HIS A 89 -9.29 9.63 -3.88
CA HIS A 89 -7.99 9.91 -4.49
C HIS A 89 -7.90 11.31 -5.12
N TYR A 90 -8.95 11.74 -5.84
CA TYR A 90 -8.83 12.84 -6.81
C TYR A 90 -9.67 14.08 -6.48
N VAL A 91 -10.63 13.99 -5.57
CA VAL A 91 -11.51 15.11 -5.24
C VAL A 91 -11.38 15.42 -3.76
N ARG A 92 -10.86 16.60 -3.40
CA ARG A 92 -10.74 17.03 -1.98
C ARG A 92 -10.16 15.94 -1.05
N SER A 93 -9.23 15.14 -1.55
CA SER A 93 -8.67 14.00 -0.82
C SER A 93 -7.93 14.41 0.46
N GLY A 94 -7.31 15.60 0.45
CA GLY A 94 -6.77 16.23 1.65
C GLY A 94 -7.83 16.53 2.72
N ASP A 95 -8.96 17.14 2.33
CA ASP A 95 -10.08 17.45 3.24
C ASP A 95 -10.67 16.16 3.83
N PHE A 96 -10.78 15.09 3.02
CA PHE A 96 -11.24 13.78 3.50
C PHE A 96 -10.34 13.21 4.60
N VAL A 97 -9.01 13.24 4.39
CA VAL A 97 -8.03 12.82 5.40
C VAL A 97 -8.07 13.71 6.64
N GLU A 98 -8.23 15.03 6.45
CA GLU A 98 -8.35 15.97 7.56
C GLU A 98 -9.60 15.69 8.42
N ASN A 99 -10.75 15.43 7.80
CA ASN A 99 -11.98 15.05 8.50
C ASN A 99 -11.80 13.76 9.29
N LEU A 100 -11.18 12.72 8.71
CA LEU A 100 -10.82 11.48 9.44
C LEU A 100 -9.96 11.76 10.68
N LEU A 101 -8.93 12.60 10.55
CA LEU A 101 -8.02 12.94 11.66
C LEU A 101 -8.70 13.78 12.73
N ARG A 102 -9.53 14.75 12.32
CA ARG A 102 -10.25 15.65 13.19
C ARG A 102 -11.27 14.88 14.03
N ASP A 103 -12.05 14.02 13.40
CA ASP A 103 -13.23 13.40 14.01
C ASP A 103 -12.92 12.10 14.75
N ALA A 104 -11.70 11.58 14.65
CA ALA A 104 -11.24 10.43 15.42
C ALA A 104 -11.35 10.65 16.95
N LYS A 105 -12.09 9.78 17.62
CA LYS A 105 -12.45 9.89 19.06
C LYS A 105 -11.67 8.95 19.96
N ASP A 106 -11.02 7.95 19.39
CA ASP A 106 -10.21 6.99 20.13
C ASP A 106 -8.92 6.63 19.37
N ARG A 107 -8.11 5.80 20.03
CA ARG A 107 -6.81 5.34 19.52
C ARG A 107 -6.92 4.57 18.20
N ASN A 108 -7.95 3.75 18.04
CA ASN A 108 -8.13 2.90 16.86
C ASN A 108 -8.59 3.74 15.67
N GLU A 109 -9.59 4.61 15.88
CA GLU A 109 -10.03 5.61 14.92
C GLU A 109 -8.89 6.53 14.47
N TYR A 110 -8.06 7.00 15.41
CA TYR A 110 -6.93 7.85 15.05
C TYR A 110 -5.82 7.08 14.34
N ALA A 111 -5.58 5.81 14.69
CA ALA A 111 -4.66 4.96 13.95
C ALA A 111 -5.15 4.71 12.52
N PHE A 112 -6.46 4.45 12.33
CA PHE A 112 -7.10 4.36 11.02
C PHE A 112 -6.89 5.63 10.20
N ALA A 113 -7.17 6.80 10.79
CA ALA A 113 -6.96 8.10 10.13
C ALA A 113 -5.49 8.37 9.76
N LEU A 114 -4.55 8.01 10.64
CA LEU A 114 -3.11 8.09 10.33
C LEU A 114 -2.71 7.12 9.21
N GLY A 115 -3.38 5.97 9.10
CA GLY A 115 -3.25 5.05 7.97
C GLY A 115 -3.67 5.70 6.66
N ALA A 116 -4.84 6.33 6.62
CA ALA A 116 -5.32 7.05 5.43
C ALA A 116 -4.40 8.22 5.06
N LEU A 117 -3.87 8.96 6.04
CA LEU A 117 -2.85 9.99 5.79
C LEU A 117 -1.58 9.39 5.16
N ALA A 118 -1.13 8.24 5.66
CA ALA A 118 0.04 7.58 5.10
C ALA A 118 -0.19 7.15 3.65
N HIS A 119 -1.40 6.71 3.29
CA HIS A 119 -1.79 6.40 1.92
C HIS A 119 -1.83 7.65 1.04
N TYR A 120 -2.51 8.71 1.48
CA TYR A 120 -2.57 9.98 0.74
C TYR A 120 -1.18 10.54 0.42
N VAL A 121 -0.27 10.56 1.40
CA VAL A 121 1.10 11.04 1.18
C VAL A 121 1.89 10.09 0.30
N ALA A 122 1.69 8.78 0.48
CA ALA A 122 2.32 7.75 -0.32
C ALA A 122 2.06 7.93 -1.80
N ASP A 123 0.82 8.16 -2.21
CA ASP A 123 0.45 8.23 -3.62
C ASP A 123 0.97 9.47 -4.33
N ILE A 124 1.00 10.61 -3.62
CA ILE A 124 1.55 11.87 -4.14
C ILE A 124 2.97 11.66 -4.66
N TYR A 125 3.82 10.97 -3.89
CA TYR A 125 5.21 10.76 -4.27
C TYR A 125 5.42 9.45 -5.03
N GLY A 126 4.71 8.41 -4.64
CA GLY A 126 4.88 7.02 -5.04
C GLY A 126 4.63 6.77 -6.51
N HIS A 127 3.56 7.35 -7.04
CA HIS A 127 3.27 7.25 -8.47
C HIS A 127 4.32 8.01 -9.29
N GLU A 128 4.69 9.22 -8.89
CA GLU A 128 5.65 10.03 -9.65
C GLU A 128 7.04 9.37 -9.73
N VAL A 129 7.57 8.92 -8.58
CA VAL A 129 8.95 8.44 -8.51
C VAL A 129 9.08 6.94 -8.80
N GLY A 130 8.02 6.16 -8.57
CA GLY A 130 8.00 4.71 -8.70
C GLY A 130 7.23 4.23 -9.93
N ILE A 131 5.90 4.27 -9.87
CA ILE A 131 5.03 3.61 -10.85
C ILE A 131 5.15 4.25 -12.24
N ASN A 132 5.04 5.58 -12.34
CA ASN A 132 5.04 6.28 -13.62
C ASN A 132 6.31 6.02 -14.43
N LYS A 133 7.44 5.78 -13.75
CA LYS A 133 8.74 5.48 -14.37
C LYS A 133 8.92 3.99 -14.64
N SER A 134 8.24 3.13 -13.90
CA SER A 134 8.33 1.67 -14.02
C SER A 134 7.44 1.12 -15.14
N VAL A 135 6.25 1.69 -15.33
CA VAL A 135 5.33 1.30 -16.43
C VAL A 135 6.01 1.27 -17.81
N PRO A 136 6.71 2.33 -18.28
CA PRO A 136 7.37 2.29 -19.59
C PRO A 136 8.56 1.32 -19.67
N LEU A 137 9.08 0.82 -18.54
CA LEU A 137 10.11 -0.23 -18.54
C LEU A 137 9.49 -1.61 -18.77
N LEU A 138 8.29 -1.85 -18.22
CA LEU A 138 7.55 -3.11 -18.35
C LEU A 138 6.74 -3.18 -19.65
N PHE A 139 6.34 -2.04 -20.21
CA PHE A 139 5.49 -1.94 -21.40
C PHE A 139 6.15 -1.08 -22.49
N PRO A 140 7.02 -1.66 -23.34
CA PRO A 140 7.77 -0.91 -24.36
C PRO A 140 6.89 -0.14 -25.36
N ASN A 141 5.70 -0.66 -25.66
CA ASN A 141 4.74 0.03 -26.54
C ASN A 141 4.22 1.34 -25.91
N LEU A 142 3.98 1.36 -24.60
CA LEU A 142 3.58 2.57 -23.88
C LEU A 142 4.74 3.56 -23.82
N ARG A 143 5.98 3.07 -23.63
CA ARG A 143 7.17 3.92 -23.71
C ARG A 143 7.32 4.58 -25.08
N LYS A 144 7.07 3.83 -26.16
CA LYS A 144 7.10 4.38 -27.53
C LYS A 144 6.03 5.46 -27.74
N LYS A 145 4.86 5.30 -27.11
CA LYS A 145 3.72 6.21 -27.27
C LYS A 145 3.83 7.48 -26.42
N TYR A 146 4.18 7.34 -25.14
CA TYR A 146 4.10 8.41 -24.15
C TYR A 146 5.46 8.84 -23.57
N GLY A 147 6.54 8.11 -23.88
CA GLY A 147 7.88 8.42 -23.44
C GLY A 147 8.27 7.74 -22.12
N PRO A 148 9.24 8.30 -21.37
CA PRO A 148 9.84 7.65 -20.20
C PRO A 148 8.99 7.73 -18.92
N ILE A 149 7.85 8.40 -18.98
CA ILE A 149 6.89 8.57 -17.86
C ILE A 149 5.52 8.24 -18.44
N VAL A 150 4.82 7.29 -17.82
CA VAL A 150 3.45 6.91 -18.19
C VAL A 150 2.57 7.06 -16.96
N THR A 151 1.60 7.97 -16.97
CA THR A 151 0.71 8.25 -15.82
C THR A 151 -0.47 7.28 -15.75
N TYR A 152 -1.15 7.22 -14.62
CA TYR A 152 -2.32 6.37 -14.42
C TYR A 152 -3.41 6.65 -15.47
N GLU A 153 -3.70 7.93 -15.71
CA GLU A 153 -4.66 8.39 -16.71
C GLU A 153 -4.36 7.87 -18.13
N GLN A 154 -3.08 7.70 -18.48
CA GLN A 154 -2.70 7.25 -19.81
C GLN A 154 -2.93 5.76 -20.06
N ASP A 155 -2.80 4.93 -19.01
CA ASP A 155 -3.08 3.48 -19.05
C ASP A 155 -3.27 2.90 -17.62
N PRO A 156 -4.51 2.91 -17.09
CA PRO A 156 -4.82 2.38 -15.77
C PRO A 156 -4.52 0.89 -15.61
N VAL A 157 -4.64 0.12 -16.71
CA VAL A 157 -4.43 -1.34 -16.69
C VAL A 157 -2.95 -1.67 -16.54
N ALA A 158 -2.08 -0.96 -17.25
CA ALA A 158 -0.64 -1.10 -17.13
C ALA A 158 -0.12 -0.65 -15.76
N HIS A 159 -0.74 0.39 -15.18
CA HIS A 159 -0.53 0.80 -13.80
C HIS A 159 -0.85 -0.32 -12.82
N GLY A 160 -2.11 -0.78 -12.78
CA GLY A 160 -2.53 -1.84 -11.85
C GLY A 160 -1.71 -3.14 -11.99
N ARG A 161 -1.29 -3.50 -13.21
CA ARG A 161 -0.38 -4.64 -13.44
C ARG A 161 1.01 -4.42 -12.85
N THR A 162 1.53 -3.21 -12.98
CA THR A 162 2.85 -2.83 -12.44
C THR A 162 2.81 -2.90 -10.92
N GLU A 163 1.82 -2.27 -10.30
CA GLU A 163 1.60 -2.24 -8.85
C GLU A 163 1.45 -3.67 -8.29
N PHE A 164 0.60 -4.49 -8.90
CA PHE A 164 0.44 -5.88 -8.50
C PHE A 164 1.73 -6.68 -8.63
N ALA A 165 2.51 -6.47 -9.70
CA ALA A 165 3.79 -7.13 -9.89
C ALA A 165 4.81 -6.72 -8.80
N PHE A 166 4.78 -5.48 -8.34
CA PHE A 166 5.61 -5.04 -7.22
C PHE A 166 5.26 -5.78 -5.93
N ASP A 167 3.99 -5.86 -5.55
CA ASP A 167 3.56 -6.62 -4.38
C ASP A 167 4.01 -8.07 -4.43
N VAL A 168 3.78 -8.71 -5.58
CA VAL A 168 4.16 -10.11 -5.83
C VAL A 168 5.67 -10.31 -5.69
N VAL A 169 6.48 -9.44 -6.30
CA VAL A 169 7.94 -9.56 -6.27
C VAL A 169 8.50 -9.24 -4.90
N GLN A 170 8.00 -8.23 -4.20
CA GLN A 170 8.46 -7.86 -2.85
C GLN A 170 8.10 -8.95 -1.82
N LEU A 171 6.89 -9.51 -1.91
CA LEU A 171 6.47 -10.64 -1.07
C LEU A 171 7.30 -11.88 -1.37
N ALA A 172 7.46 -12.25 -2.65
CA ALA A 172 8.31 -13.38 -3.05
C ALA A 172 9.79 -13.18 -2.68
N ALA A 173 10.26 -11.92 -2.63
CA ALA A 173 11.59 -11.55 -2.18
C ALA A 173 11.75 -11.54 -0.65
N GLY A 174 10.72 -11.92 0.12
CA GLY A 174 10.73 -11.95 1.57
C GLY A 174 10.98 -10.58 2.21
N ARG A 175 10.63 -9.49 1.50
CA ARG A 175 10.82 -8.12 1.98
C ARG A 175 9.67 -7.67 2.88
N TYR A 176 8.49 -8.24 2.69
CA TYR A 176 7.40 -8.16 3.67
C TYR A 176 7.58 -9.27 4.71
N ARG A 177 7.64 -8.89 6.00
CA ARG A 177 7.77 -9.86 7.10
C ARG A 177 6.47 -10.66 7.21
N THR A 178 6.57 -11.97 7.38
CA THR A 178 5.42 -12.87 7.50
C THR A 178 4.43 -12.46 8.60
N ALA A 179 4.93 -12.06 9.78
CA ALA A 179 4.06 -11.57 10.85
C ALA A 179 3.31 -10.29 10.47
N ALA A 180 3.97 -9.34 9.81
CA ALA A 180 3.33 -8.11 9.33
C ALA A 180 2.30 -8.40 8.23
N TYR A 181 2.55 -9.39 7.36
CA TYR A 181 1.60 -9.84 6.36
C TYR A 181 0.37 -10.56 6.98
N HIS A 182 0.55 -11.27 8.09
CA HIS A 182 -0.55 -11.86 8.86
C HIS A 182 -1.40 -10.79 9.56
N ASP A 183 -0.74 -9.89 10.29
CA ASP A 183 -1.39 -8.76 10.95
C ASP A 183 -2.13 -7.88 9.93
N PHE A 184 -1.59 -7.78 8.71
CA PHE A 184 -2.26 -7.14 7.60
C PHE A 184 -3.57 -7.83 7.21
N ILE A 185 -3.59 -9.13 6.92
CA ILE A 185 -4.84 -9.78 6.49
C ILE A 185 -5.93 -9.58 7.56
N GLY A 186 -5.52 -9.46 8.83
CA GLY A 186 -6.38 -9.07 9.95
C GLY A 186 -6.69 -7.57 10.08
N PHE A 187 -6.51 -6.75 9.03
CA PHE A 187 -6.75 -5.30 9.09
C PHE A 187 -8.20 -4.99 9.52
N LYS A 188 -8.34 -3.88 10.23
CA LYS A 188 -9.62 -3.39 10.76
C LYS A 188 -9.97 -2.04 10.16
N VAL A 189 -11.27 -1.75 10.07
CA VAL A 189 -11.80 -0.51 9.48
C VAL A 189 -12.62 0.21 10.52
N SER A 190 -12.42 1.52 10.67
CA SER A 190 -13.26 2.37 11.52
C SER A 190 -14.46 2.85 10.71
N GLU A 191 -15.45 1.99 10.51
CA GLU A 191 -16.58 2.22 9.59
C GLU A 191 -17.36 3.50 9.89
N LYS A 192 -17.72 3.73 11.16
CA LYS A 192 -18.46 4.94 11.54
C LYS A 192 -17.70 6.23 11.22
N LEU A 193 -16.39 6.26 11.55
CA LEU A 193 -15.52 7.38 11.24
C LEU A 193 -15.41 7.58 9.72
N LEU A 194 -15.24 6.49 8.97
CA LEU A 194 -15.15 6.52 7.52
C LEU A 194 -16.43 7.08 6.88
N GLU A 195 -17.59 6.54 7.24
CA GLU A 195 -18.89 6.97 6.72
C GLU A 195 -19.16 8.45 7.03
N GLN A 196 -18.87 8.88 8.26
CA GLN A 196 -19.03 10.26 8.69
C GLN A 196 -18.11 11.19 7.88
N ALA A 197 -16.80 10.92 7.87
CA ALA A 197 -15.84 11.77 7.15
C ALA A 197 -16.13 11.81 5.64
N PHE A 198 -16.58 10.70 5.05
CA PHE A 198 -16.95 10.64 3.65
C PHE A 198 -18.19 11.52 3.35
N ALA A 199 -19.24 11.41 4.18
CA ALA A 199 -20.44 12.23 4.04
C ALA A 199 -20.15 13.73 4.25
N GLU A 200 -19.31 14.07 5.22
CA GLU A 200 -18.93 15.46 5.46
C GLU A 200 -18.10 16.06 4.31
N THR A 201 -17.26 15.25 3.67
CA THR A 201 -16.40 15.75 2.57
C THR A 201 -17.15 15.88 1.26
N TYR A 202 -17.99 14.89 0.95
CA TYR A 202 -18.59 14.74 -0.39
C TYR A 202 -20.09 14.98 -0.44
N GLY A 203 -20.76 15.10 0.71
CA GLY A 203 -22.22 15.20 0.78
C GLY A 203 -22.95 13.92 0.33
N LEU A 204 -22.24 12.78 0.35
CA LEU A 204 -22.75 11.47 -0.10
C LEU A 204 -22.61 10.45 1.02
N GLU A 205 -23.61 9.62 1.21
CA GLU A 205 -23.53 8.48 2.12
C GLU A 205 -22.92 7.27 1.40
N MET A 206 -22.09 6.48 2.08
CA MET A 206 -21.46 5.30 1.48
C MET A 206 -22.48 4.30 0.92
N LYS A 207 -23.64 4.14 1.55
CA LYS A 207 -24.73 3.27 1.09
C LYS A 207 -25.34 3.69 -0.26
N GLN A 208 -25.10 4.92 -0.71
CA GLN A 208 -25.49 5.38 -2.05
C GLN A 208 -24.50 4.91 -3.13
N LEU A 209 -23.29 4.50 -2.73
CA LEU A 209 -22.18 4.16 -3.63
C LEU A 209 -21.93 2.66 -3.74
N MET A 210 -22.20 1.91 -2.67
CA MET A 210 -21.98 0.47 -2.61
C MET A 210 -23.13 -0.23 -1.88
N PHE A 211 -23.47 -1.43 -2.35
CA PHE A 211 -24.58 -2.22 -1.80
C PHE A 211 -24.36 -2.62 -0.33
N SER A 212 -23.10 -2.93 0.02
CA SER A 212 -22.71 -3.27 1.39
C SER A 212 -21.22 -3.04 1.57
N THR A 213 -20.87 -2.23 2.57
CA THR A 213 -19.50 -2.00 3.03
C THR A 213 -18.86 -3.31 3.50
N ASP A 214 -19.58 -4.12 4.26
CA ASP A 214 -19.12 -5.45 4.71
C ASP A 214 -18.75 -6.38 3.55
N LEU A 215 -19.57 -6.44 2.51
CA LEU A 215 -19.28 -7.27 1.32
C LEU A 215 -18.07 -6.72 0.55
N ALA A 216 -17.93 -5.41 0.43
CA ALA A 216 -16.76 -4.78 -0.17
C ALA A 216 -15.48 -5.11 0.63
N PHE A 217 -15.50 -4.94 1.96
CA PHE A 217 -14.35 -5.29 2.80
C PHE A 217 -14.04 -6.79 2.78
N GLY A 218 -15.06 -7.64 2.84
CA GLY A 218 -14.91 -9.09 2.83
C GLY A 218 -14.30 -9.61 1.53
N SER A 219 -14.78 -9.11 0.39
CA SER A 219 -14.25 -9.47 -0.93
C SER A 219 -12.85 -8.90 -1.17
N TYR A 220 -12.56 -7.70 -0.67
CA TYR A 220 -11.22 -7.14 -0.72
C TYR A 220 -10.22 -7.97 0.10
N ARG A 221 -10.57 -8.30 1.36
CA ARG A 221 -9.78 -9.22 2.20
C ARG A 221 -9.55 -10.55 1.49
N PHE A 222 -10.59 -11.12 0.87
CA PHE A 222 -10.46 -12.36 0.12
C PHE A 222 -9.49 -12.21 -1.07
N ALA A 223 -9.62 -11.16 -1.87
CA ALA A 223 -8.78 -10.93 -3.04
C ALA A 223 -7.30 -10.81 -2.63
N VAL A 224 -7.01 -9.99 -1.63
CA VAL A 224 -5.67 -9.78 -1.10
C VAL A 224 -5.08 -11.07 -0.50
N ARG A 225 -5.85 -11.76 0.37
CA ARG A 225 -5.41 -12.99 1.05
C ARG A 225 -5.08 -14.11 0.08
N ASN A 226 -5.80 -14.22 -1.04
CA ASN A 226 -5.67 -15.35 -1.94
C ASN A 226 -4.78 -15.06 -3.15
N LEU A 227 -5.00 -13.93 -3.83
CA LEU A 227 -4.38 -13.66 -5.13
C LEU A 227 -2.90 -13.32 -4.98
N ILE A 228 -2.55 -12.42 -4.06
CA ILE A 228 -1.16 -11.97 -3.91
C ILE A 228 -0.25 -13.12 -3.46
N PRO A 229 -0.60 -13.95 -2.46
CA PRO A 229 0.22 -15.11 -2.10
C PRO A 229 0.32 -16.16 -3.19
N LEU A 230 -0.78 -16.42 -3.91
CA LEU A 230 -0.78 -17.37 -5.01
C LEU A 230 0.18 -16.93 -6.12
N ALA A 231 0.07 -15.67 -6.56
CA ALA A 231 0.94 -15.09 -7.56
C ALA A 231 2.41 -15.04 -7.07
N SER A 232 2.65 -14.71 -5.80
CA SER A 232 3.99 -14.70 -5.19
C SER A 232 4.64 -16.08 -5.16
N ARG A 233 3.87 -17.14 -4.85
CA ARG A 233 4.36 -18.52 -4.93
C ARG A 233 4.71 -18.91 -6.36
N ALA A 234 3.88 -18.51 -7.33
CA ALA A 234 4.16 -18.76 -8.74
C ALA A 234 5.42 -18.01 -9.21
N ALA A 235 5.53 -16.72 -8.89
CA ALA A 235 6.68 -15.89 -9.20
C ALA A 235 7.98 -16.45 -8.59
N TRP A 236 7.94 -16.91 -7.34
CA TRP A 236 9.08 -17.58 -6.72
C TRP A 236 9.50 -18.86 -7.45
N ARG A 237 8.53 -19.70 -7.83
CA ARG A 237 8.82 -20.95 -8.54
C ARG A 237 9.46 -20.69 -9.89
N ALA A 238 8.97 -19.70 -10.64
CA ALA A 238 9.47 -19.34 -11.95
C ALA A 238 10.81 -18.60 -11.91
N ASN A 239 11.02 -17.68 -10.94
CA ASN A 239 12.10 -16.69 -10.97
C ASN A 239 13.04 -16.77 -9.76
N ARG A 240 13.15 -17.92 -9.10
CA ARG A 240 13.94 -18.11 -7.86
C ARG A 240 15.37 -17.54 -7.94
N HIS A 241 16.04 -17.76 -9.07
CA HIS A 241 17.43 -17.33 -9.26
C HIS A 241 17.55 -15.80 -9.22
N GLU A 242 16.68 -15.10 -9.96
CA GLU A 242 16.65 -13.64 -10.01
C GLU A 242 16.23 -13.03 -8.66
N LEU A 243 15.22 -13.61 -7.99
CA LEU A 243 14.78 -13.15 -6.67
C LEU A 243 15.90 -13.28 -5.62
N ARG A 244 16.75 -14.30 -5.71
CA ARG A 244 17.93 -14.44 -4.83
C ARG A 244 19.01 -13.38 -5.09
N LYS A 245 19.08 -12.80 -6.29
CA LYS A 245 19.93 -11.63 -6.54
C LYS A 245 19.39 -10.39 -5.82
N VAL A 246 18.07 -10.25 -5.75
CA VAL A 246 17.37 -9.14 -5.07
C VAL A 246 17.46 -9.25 -3.53
N ASN A 247 17.32 -10.45 -2.97
CA ASN A 247 17.56 -10.71 -1.55
C ASN A 247 18.21 -12.10 -1.36
N ARG A 248 19.50 -12.08 -1.02
CA ARG A 248 20.31 -13.31 -0.85
C ARG A 248 19.92 -14.15 0.36
N ARG A 249 19.14 -13.59 1.29
CA ARG A 249 18.76 -14.23 2.56
C ARG A 249 17.39 -14.93 2.54
N ILE A 250 16.68 -14.93 1.40
CA ILE A 250 15.32 -15.51 1.29
C ILE A 250 15.32 -17.00 1.60
N ARG A 251 14.48 -17.44 2.55
CA ARG A 251 14.22 -18.85 2.84
C ARG A 251 12.81 -19.23 2.37
N ARG A 252 12.65 -20.52 1.99
CA ARG A 252 11.38 -21.07 1.51
C ARG A 252 10.20 -20.86 2.46
N ARG A 253 10.48 -20.83 3.78
CA ARG A 253 9.49 -20.62 4.84
C ARG A 253 9.01 -19.16 4.99
N ASP A 254 9.71 -18.22 4.38
CA ASP A 254 9.38 -16.78 4.50
C ASP A 254 8.21 -16.39 3.58
N TYR A 255 7.71 -17.32 2.75
CA TYR A 255 6.54 -17.14 1.87
C TYR A 255 5.70 -18.43 1.66
N ILE A 256 6.07 -19.58 2.26
CA ILE A 256 5.22 -20.78 2.26
C ILE A 256 4.41 -20.81 3.54
N TYR A 257 3.10 -20.82 3.33
CA TYR A 257 2.10 -20.76 4.36
C TYR A 257 1.56 -22.17 4.70
N LYS A 258 1.32 -22.42 5.99
CA LYS A 258 0.45 -23.48 6.47
C LYS A 258 -0.62 -22.79 7.33
N GLU A 259 -1.86 -22.74 6.86
CA GLU A 259 -3.02 -22.42 7.69
C GLU A 259 -3.44 -23.69 8.44
N SER A 260 -3.71 -23.59 9.75
CA SER A 260 -4.75 -24.42 10.34
C SER A 260 -6.08 -23.70 10.13
N LYS A 261 -7.12 -24.45 9.82
CA LYS A 261 -8.48 -23.94 9.64
C LYS A 261 -9.04 -23.32 10.93
N ASP A 262 -8.50 -23.72 12.07
CA ASP A 262 -9.08 -23.50 13.40
C ASP A 262 -8.72 -22.14 14.03
N GLU A 263 -7.78 -21.38 13.45
CA GLU A 263 -7.48 -20.00 13.92
C GLU A 263 -8.42 -18.94 13.31
N PHE A 264 -9.41 -19.35 12.52
CA PHE A 264 -10.21 -18.44 11.68
C PHE A 264 -11.73 -18.42 11.99
N GLU A 265 -12.23 -19.35 12.82
CA GLU A 265 -13.58 -19.22 13.43
C GLU A 265 -13.48 -18.57 14.80
#